data_AF-A0A1V5IEP5-F1
#
_entry.id   AF-A0A1V5IEP5-F1
#
_cell.length_a   1.000
_cell.length_b   1.000
_cell.length_c   1.000
_cell.angle_alpha   90.00
_cell.angle_beta   90.00
_cell.angle_gamma   90.00
#
_symmetry.space_group_name_H-M   'P 1'
#
loop_
_entity.id
_entity.type
_entity.pdbx_description
1 polymer ?
#
loop_
_entity_poly.entity_id
_entity_poly.type
_entity_poly.pdbx_seq_one_letter_code
_entity_poly.pdbx_strand_id
1 'polypeptide(L)'
;MNDIVNNCENGIYVNDAVVLISENKIHGNIDDGIDAGCLFCGVKTIDPAAITHSPACSEIILNEIYHNGHFPETGVAPKGEWVVEKAGTKYFTSDPTACGKYPGWTDAGIQIRCVGDVCGEPCSECRPNSDEPIDSADLEPCGPLPCNAGKCCSGTCPPIIEPEWRENGCGGCNMTLYIVHNNVTDNFHAGVYLMEGATQGGQIIIQANEIHENGVFGLLTEAAIPSRIDFKWNDIWCNKYWGVKNLACCDLVAKENYWGSPGGPSAGPAPIVDCIDCRCHELDQRSNALGNGDEVSHRVHYDPWLYRSAMCMLDGSCTNIRIYGSQLPLQCGWNTLSVPVTLADEANTIPEIATLGKFITRENIVVVYKWDAEDDVWVNVGASGEEVIPGQGYYIKMKSESMFPVLYNAGPSPGLSAIPLQSGWNLIGAPWGIDREDGCCDLGDQGRWGVAVADLKDDEAFKQVTDALESIKEGNGGTKGVAIIVSPSVPGQYEAWSASVTSGFWDPLKNTQDMATGDAYWVFMANPATYAGFEITPFYFPAETIHTVHA
;
A
#
# COMPACT_ATOMS: atom_id res chain seq x y z
N MET A 1 -1.91 -33.59 4.42
CA MET A 1 -3.27 -33.03 4.39
C MET A 1 -4.20 -33.63 5.45
N ASN A 2 -4.60 -32.83 6.46
CA ASN A 2 -5.65 -33.18 7.44
C ASN A 2 -6.94 -32.39 7.14
N ASP A 3 -8.08 -32.93 7.54
CA ASP A 3 -9.39 -32.26 7.51
C ASP A 3 -9.90 -32.07 8.95
N ILE A 4 -9.94 -30.83 9.42
CA ILE A 4 -10.19 -30.43 10.81
C ILE A 4 -11.48 -29.61 10.83
N VAL A 5 -12.56 -30.24 11.32
CA VAL A 5 -13.91 -29.73 11.09
C VAL A 5 -14.85 -29.92 12.27
N ASN A 6 -15.77 -28.97 12.45
CA ASN A 6 -16.86 -29.01 13.43
C ASN A 6 -16.39 -29.17 14.88
N ASN A 7 -15.25 -28.57 15.24
CA ASN A 7 -14.80 -28.53 16.62
C ASN A 7 -15.67 -27.57 17.45
N CYS A 8 -15.84 -27.87 18.73
CA CYS A 8 -16.64 -27.06 19.65
C CYS A 8 -15.96 -25.76 20.11
N GLU A 9 -14.70 -25.58 19.73
CA GLU A 9 -13.85 -24.41 19.97
C GLU A 9 -13.02 -24.20 18.68
N ASN A 10 -11.71 -24.02 18.81
CA ASN A 10 -10.80 -23.79 17.70
C ASN A 10 -10.55 -25.07 16.90
N GLY A 11 -10.21 -24.93 15.61
CA GLY A 11 -9.69 -26.04 14.81
C GLY A 11 -8.32 -26.50 15.30
N ILE A 12 -7.38 -25.57 15.41
CA ILE A 12 -6.05 -25.79 15.99
C ILE A 12 -5.80 -24.74 17.07
N TYR A 13 -5.43 -25.20 18.26
CA TYR A 13 -4.95 -24.33 19.34
C TYR A 13 -3.47 -24.58 19.58
N VAL A 14 -2.68 -23.50 19.56
CA VAL A 14 -1.25 -23.55 19.83
C VAL A 14 -0.92 -22.63 20.99
N ASN A 15 -0.24 -23.18 21.99
CA ASN A 15 0.25 -22.39 23.11
C ASN A 15 1.71 -22.74 23.39
N ASP A 16 2.56 -21.71 23.39
CA ASP A 16 3.96 -21.76 23.74
C ASP A 16 4.79 -22.79 22.98
N ALA A 17 4.72 -22.75 21.65
CA ALA A 17 5.36 -23.75 20.78
C ALA A 17 5.99 -23.18 19.51
N VAL A 18 6.89 -23.98 18.93
CA VAL A 18 7.37 -23.84 17.56
C VAL A 18 6.64 -24.89 16.73
N VAL A 19 5.83 -24.46 15.75
CA VAL A 19 4.96 -25.36 14.98
C VAL A 19 5.01 -25.06 13.49
N LEU A 20 4.96 -26.10 12.68
CA LEU A 20 4.57 -26.01 11.29
C LEU A 20 3.12 -26.46 11.18
N ILE A 21 2.23 -25.55 10.79
CA ILE A 21 0.84 -25.85 10.42
C ILE A 21 0.75 -25.73 8.91
N SER A 22 0.81 -26.87 8.21
CA SER A 22 0.75 -26.87 6.75
C SER A 22 -0.21 -27.87 6.14
N GLU A 23 -0.73 -27.50 4.97
CA GLU A 23 -1.57 -28.33 4.12
C GLU A 23 -2.82 -28.86 4.85
N ASN A 24 -3.46 -28.06 5.71
CA ASN A 24 -4.68 -28.47 6.39
C ASN A 24 -5.91 -27.84 5.74
N LYS A 25 -7.03 -28.54 5.83
CA LYS A 25 -8.36 -27.99 5.61
C LYS A 25 -9.01 -27.77 6.97
N ILE A 26 -9.31 -26.53 7.34
CA ILE A 26 -9.76 -26.15 8.68
C ILE A 26 -11.07 -25.37 8.58
N HIS A 27 -12.19 -25.98 8.97
CA HIS A 27 -13.48 -25.36 8.71
C HIS A 27 -14.64 -25.74 9.62
N GLY A 28 -15.67 -24.88 9.67
CA GLY A 28 -16.90 -25.15 10.43
C GLY A 28 -16.68 -25.25 11.93
N ASN A 29 -15.56 -24.74 12.44
CA ASN A 29 -15.28 -24.71 13.87
C ASN A 29 -16.10 -23.59 14.52
N ILE A 30 -16.55 -23.79 15.77
CA ILE A 30 -17.40 -22.82 16.48
C ILE A 30 -16.66 -21.51 16.75
N ASP A 31 -15.34 -21.56 16.86
CA ASP A 31 -14.46 -20.46 17.23
C ASP A 31 -13.43 -20.26 16.09
N ASP A 32 -12.18 -19.90 16.39
CA ASP A 32 -11.14 -19.68 15.40
C ASP A 32 -10.80 -20.95 14.58
N GLY A 33 -10.36 -20.78 13.33
CA GLY A 33 -9.70 -21.87 12.59
C GLY A 33 -8.39 -22.26 13.28
N ILE A 34 -7.51 -21.28 13.49
CA ILE A 34 -6.26 -21.40 14.24
C ILE A 34 -6.23 -20.30 15.31
N ASP A 35 -6.15 -20.68 16.58
CA ASP A 35 -5.86 -19.75 17.69
C ASP A 35 -4.46 -20.03 18.23
N ALA A 36 -3.54 -19.12 17.95
CA ALA A 36 -2.19 -19.18 18.44
C ALA A 36 -2.00 -18.17 19.57
N GLY A 37 -1.68 -18.68 20.76
CA GLY A 37 -1.18 -17.92 21.90
C GLY A 37 0.17 -17.29 21.57
N CYS A 38 1.25 -17.74 22.23
CA CYS A 38 2.61 -17.33 21.88
C CYS A 38 3.31 -18.36 21.00
N LEU A 39 3.77 -17.92 19.83
CA LEU A 39 4.59 -18.71 18.89
C LEU A 39 6.06 -18.33 19.01
N PHE A 40 6.96 -19.29 18.91
CA PHE A 40 8.40 -19.09 19.14
C PHE A 40 9.27 -19.50 17.93
N CYS A 41 10.57 -19.13 17.97
CA CYS A 41 11.62 -19.72 17.13
C CYS A 41 12.74 -20.33 17.99
N GLY A 42 13.58 -21.17 17.40
CA GLY A 42 14.90 -21.53 17.98
C GLY A 42 14.98 -22.85 18.74
N VAL A 43 14.03 -23.78 18.56
CA VAL A 43 14.21 -25.16 19.05
C VAL A 43 15.15 -25.96 18.16
N LYS A 44 15.98 -26.84 18.75
CA LYS A 44 16.73 -27.85 17.99
C LYS A 44 15.72 -28.72 17.26
N THR A 45 15.74 -28.68 15.94
CA THR A 45 14.86 -29.48 15.08
C THR A 45 15.05 -30.97 15.37
N ILE A 46 13.93 -31.66 15.59
CA ILE A 46 13.90 -33.13 15.67
C ILE A 46 13.93 -33.71 14.24
N ASP A 47 13.44 -32.95 13.26
CA ASP A 47 13.48 -33.25 11.83
C ASP A 47 13.89 -32.00 11.00
N PRO A 48 15.15 -31.89 10.55
CA PRO A 48 15.62 -30.78 9.74
C PRO A 48 14.99 -30.68 8.34
N ALA A 49 14.32 -31.73 7.85
CA ALA A 49 13.68 -31.72 6.54
C ALA A 49 12.28 -31.08 6.57
N ALA A 50 11.70 -30.87 7.76
CA ALA A 50 10.35 -30.36 7.94
C ALA A 50 10.27 -28.83 8.08
N ILE A 51 11.39 -28.10 8.14
CA ILE A 51 11.38 -26.65 8.37
C ILE A 51 12.17 -25.96 7.26
N THR A 52 11.56 -24.95 6.65
CA THR A 52 12.09 -24.29 5.45
C THR A 52 13.12 -23.20 5.76
N HIS A 53 13.28 -22.85 7.06
CA HIS A 53 14.15 -21.77 7.54
C HIS A 53 15.07 -22.18 8.71
N SER A 54 16.23 -21.53 8.81
CA SER A 54 17.20 -21.70 9.90
C SER A 54 17.52 -20.35 10.55
N PRO A 55 17.27 -20.16 11.88
CA PRO A 55 16.76 -21.15 12.82
C PRO A 55 15.29 -21.50 12.57
N ALA A 56 14.87 -22.66 13.08
CA ALA A 56 13.50 -23.12 12.96
C ALA A 56 12.50 -22.15 13.62
N CYS A 57 11.51 -21.71 12.86
CA CYS A 57 10.47 -20.78 13.28
C CYS A 57 9.08 -21.38 13.04
N SER A 58 8.06 -20.81 13.70
CA SER A 58 6.68 -21.20 13.43
C SER A 58 6.23 -20.73 12.05
N GLU A 59 5.51 -21.61 11.36
CA GLU A 59 5.04 -21.41 9.99
C GLU A 59 3.58 -21.89 9.88
N ILE A 60 2.71 -21.05 9.31
CA ILE A 60 1.33 -21.38 8.92
C ILE A 60 1.26 -21.22 7.41
N ILE A 61 1.30 -22.34 6.68
CA ILE A 61 1.48 -22.30 5.22
C ILE A 61 0.58 -23.25 4.46
N LEU A 62 0.13 -22.88 3.26
CA LEU A 62 -0.61 -23.79 2.37
C LEU A 62 -1.89 -24.39 2.99
N ASN A 63 -2.57 -23.68 3.90
CA ASN A 63 -3.83 -24.14 4.49
C ASN A 63 -5.06 -23.57 3.77
N GLU A 64 -6.15 -24.34 3.72
CA GLU A 64 -7.49 -23.88 3.38
C GLU A 64 -8.28 -23.67 4.68
N ILE A 65 -8.61 -22.42 5.02
CA ILE A 65 -9.24 -22.06 6.30
C ILE A 65 -10.53 -21.29 6.03
N TYR A 66 -11.68 -21.90 6.34
CA TYR A 66 -12.95 -21.30 5.98
C TYR A 66 -14.13 -21.65 6.89
N HIS A 67 -15.16 -20.82 6.89
CA HIS A 67 -16.41 -21.09 7.60
C HIS A 67 -16.24 -21.32 9.12
N ASN A 68 -15.20 -20.73 9.74
CA ASN A 68 -14.99 -20.77 11.19
C ASN A 68 -15.70 -19.60 11.88
N GLY A 69 -16.12 -19.79 13.12
CA GLY A 69 -16.93 -18.82 13.88
C GLY A 69 -18.40 -18.75 13.45
N HIS A 70 -18.83 -19.57 12.48
CA HIS A 70 -20.21 -19.59 12.00
C HIS A 70 -21.11 -20.42 12.89
N PHE A 71 -22.37 -19.99 13.01
CA PHE A 71 -23.38 -20.72 13.75
C PHE A 71 -23.65 -22.10 13.15
N PRO A 72 -23.62 -23.18 13.94
CA PRO A 72 -24.29 -24.40 13.52
C PRO A 72 -25.82 -24.16 13.51
N GLU A 73 -26.52 -24.73 12.53
CA GLU A 73 -27.99 -24.73 12.42
C GLU A 73 -28.72 -25.25 13.69
N THR A 74 -27.99 -25.75 14.69
CA THR A 74 -28.45 -26.36 15.94
C THR A 74 -28.72 -25.36 17.08
N GLY A 75 -28.51 -24.05 16.88
CA GLY A 75 -28.97 -23.02 17.81
C GLY A 75 -28.13 -22.80 19.07
N VAL A 76 -26.86 -23.20 19.05
CA VAL A 76 -25.86 -22.80 20.06
C VAL A 76 -25.09 -21.61 19.50
N ALA A 77 -25.09 -20.49 20.22
CA ALA A 77 -24.38 -19.28 19.83
C ALA A 77 -22.85 -19.50 19.90
N PRO A 78 -22.06 -19.01 18.92
CA PRO A 78 -20.61 -19.00 19.02
C PRO A 78 -20.15 -18.20 20.24
N LYS A 79 -18.93 -18.48 20.71
CA LYS A 79 -18.42 -17.94 21.99
C LYS A 79 -18.16 -16.43 21.98
N GLY A 80 -18.35 -15.74 20.85
CA GLY A 80 -18.31 -14.28 20.71
C GLY A 80 -19.65 -13.53 20.82
N GLU A 81 -20.80 -14.20 20.93
CA GLU A 81 -22.10 -13.51 20.87
C GLU A 81 -22.64 -13.00 22.21
N TRP A 82 -22.72 -11.67 22.36
CA TRP A 82 -23.52 -11.05 23.42
C TRP A 82 -24.89 -10.63 22.89
N VAL A 83 -25.91 -11.44 23.21
CA VAL A 83 -27.32 -11.04 23.05
C VAL A 83 -27.74 -10.21 24.25
N VAL A 84 -28.05 -8.92 24.05
CA VAL A 84 -28.67 -8.09 25.09
C VAL A 84 -30.16 -7.98 24.81
N GLU A 85 -30.96 -8.40 25.79
CA GLU A 85 -32.41 -8.30 25.70
C GLU A 85 -32.87 -6.97 26.30
N LYS A 86 -33.42 -6.08 25.47
CA LYS A 86 -33.99 -4.80 25.91
C LYS A 86 -35.49 -4.80 25.60
N ALA A 87 -36.31 -4.62 26.63
CA ALA A 87 -37.78 -4.60 26.52
C ALA A 87 -38.38 -5.84 25.80
N GLY A 88 -37.84 -7.03 26.05
CA GLY A 88 -38.35 -8.29 25.48
C GLY A 88 -38.01 -8.52 24.00
N THR A 89 -37.13 -7.70 23.44
CA THR A 89 -36.56 -7.88 22.10
C THR A 89 -35.05 -8.11 22.25
N LYS A 90 -34.54 -9.14 21.58
CA LYS A 90 -33.11 -9.47 21.55
C LYS A 90 -32.41 -8.56 20.54
N TYR A 91 -31.37 -7.86 20.98
CA TYR A 91 -30.52 -7.02 20.13
C TYR A 91 -29.07 -7.48 20.25
N PHE A 92 -28.34 -7.39 19.13
CA PHE A 92 -26.87 -7.37 19.15
C PHE A 92 -26.44 -6.03 19.78
N THR A 93 -25.52 -6.05 20.73
CA THR A 93 -25.08 -4.81 21.40
C THR A 93 -23.69 -4.39 20.94
N SER A 94 -23.57 -3.10 20.63
CA SER A 94 -22.33 -2.39 20.37
C SER A 94 -21.84 -1.61 21.61
N ASP A 95 -22.25 -2.01 22.82
CA ASP A 95 -21.91 -1.30 24.07
C ASP A 95 -20.40 -1.38 24.35
N PRO A 96 -19.65 -0.26 24.24
CA PRO A 96 -18.21 -0.25 24.46
C PRO A 96 -17.83 -0.54 25.92
N THR A 97 -18.76 -0.53 26.87
CA THR A 97 -18.49 -0.93 28.26
C THR A 97 -18.48 -2.46 28.46
N ALA A 98 -18.88 -3.23 27.45
CA ALA A 98 -18.66 -4.68 27.40
C ALA A 98 -17.20 -5.02 27.01
N CYS A 99 -16.52 -4.14 26.27
CA CYS A 99 -15.07 -4.23 26.05
C CYS A 99 -14.35 -4.00 27.37
N GLY A 100 -13.78 -5.07 27.91
CA GLY A 100 -12.98 -5.03 29.15
C GLY A 100 -13.55 -5.87 30.30
N LYS A 101 -14.73 -6.48 30.16
CA LYS A 101 -15.26 -7.39 31.21
C LYS A 101 -15.12 -8.88 30.89
N TYR A 102 -14.99 -9.26 29.61
CA TYR A 102 -14.70 -10.64 29.19
C TYR A 102 -13.76 -10.65 27.97
N PRO A 103 -12.68 -11.44 27.99
CA PRO A 103 -11.81 -11.64 26.82
C PRO A 103 -12.50 -12.59 25.84
N GLY A 104 -12.49 -12.28 24.54
CA GLY A 104 -12.95 -13.21 23.51
C GLY A 104 -13.72 -12.54 22.39
N TRP A 105 -13.00 -11.93 21.45
CA TRP A 105 -13.40 -11.91 20.05
C TRP A 105 -12.52 -12.95 19.39
N THR A 106 -12.98 -14.18 19.34
CA THR A 106 -12.28 -15.33 18.76
C THR A 106 -13.31 -15.95 17.82
N ASP A 107 -13.16 -15.72 16.52
CA ASP A 107 -14.04 -16.14 15.41
C ASP A 107 -13.33 -15.86 14.05
N ALA A 108 -12.00 -15.90 14.04
CA ALA A 108 -11.13 -15.61 12.91
C ALA A 108 -10.69 -16.89 12.19
N GLY A 109 -10.26 -16.78 10.94
CA GLY A 109 -9.55 -17.87 10.29
C GLY A 109 -8.24 -18.18 11.03
N ILE A 110 -7.42 -17.15 11.25
CA ILE A 110 -6.15 -17.23 11.98
C ILE A 110 -6.10 -16.10 13.02
N GLN A 111 -5.90 -16.44 14.28
CA GLN A 111 -5.70 -15.49 15.36
C GLN A 111 -4.30 -15.66 15.97
N ILE A 112 -3.56 -14.55 16.11
CA ILE A 112 -2.22 -14.51 16.72
C ILE A 112 -2.23 -13.56 17.92
N ARG A 113 -1.86 -14.08 19.10
CA ARG A 113 -1.77 -13.27 20.33
C ARG A 113 -0.36 -12.74 20.58
N CYS A 114 0.67 -13.53 20.30
CA CYS A 114 2.07 -13.16 20.50
C CYS A 114 3.03 -13.96 19.61
N VAL A 115 4.13 -13.33 19.23
CA VAL A 115 5.33 -13.98 18.72
C VAL A 115 6.47 -13.66 19.68
N GLY A 116 7.09 -14.69 20.26
CA GLY A 116 8.17 -14.60 21.22
C GLY A 116 7.79 -14.06 22.60
N ASP A 117 8.80 -13.98 23.49
CA ASP A 117 8.68 -13.32 24.79
C ASP A 117 8.76 -11.81 24.65
N VAL A 118 8.03 -11.08 25.49
CA VAL A 118 7.97 -9.61 25.50
C VAL A 118 9.38 -9.01 25.62
N CYS A 119 9.84 -8.34 24.57
CA CYS A 119 11.12 -7.65 24.53
C CYS A 119 11.08 -6.32 25.31
N GLY A 120 11.09 -6.37 26.64
CA GLY A 120 11.04 -5.15 27.46
C GLY A 120 9.75 -4.34 27.23
N GLU A 121 9.56 -3.25 27.99
CA GLU A 121 8.26 -2.57 27.98
C GLU A 121 7.85 -2.07 26.58
N PRO A 122 6.61 -2.34 26.14
CA PRO A 122 6.06 -1.74 24.92
C PRO A 122 6.14 -0.22 25.05
N CYS A 123 6.08 0.51 23.92
CA CYS A 123 5.77 1.93 23.93
C CYS A 123 4.43 2.12 24.65
N SER A 124 4.47 2.31 25.96
CA SER A 124 3.31 2.39 26.81
C SER A 124 2.69 3.76 26.60
N GLU A 125 1.44 3.71 26.14
CA GLU A 125 0.44 4.76 26.29
C GLU A 125 0.62 6.03 25.44
N CYS A 126 0.33 5.89 24.15
CA CYS A 126 -0.38 6.94 23.40
C CYS A 126 -1.86 6.55 23.25
N ARG A 127 -2.60 6.50 24.36
CA ARG A 127 -4.08 6.51 24.32
C ARG A 127 -4.57 7.95 24.54
N PRO A 128 -5.14 8.64 23.54
CA PRO A 128 -6.08 9.71 23.84
C PRO A 128 -7.43 9.07 24.16
N ASN A 129 -7.65 8.74 25.43
CA ASN A 129 -8.95 8.27 25.93
C ASN A 129 -9.87 9.44 26.32
N SER A 130 -9.82 10.55 25.59
CA SER A 130 -10.73 11.67 25.83
C SER A 130 -11.03 12.43 24.54
N ASP A 131 -12.33 12.56 24.26
CA ASP A 131 -12.97 13.34 23.19
C ASP A 131 -12.72 14.86 23.27
N GLU A 132 -11.54 15.32 23.69
CA GLU A 132 -11.17 16.73 23.68
C GLU A 132 -10.10 17.01 22.60
N PRO A 133 -10.24 18.10 21.82
CA PRO A 133 -9.21 18.51 20.88
C PRO A 133 -7.90 18.76 21.62
N ILE A 134 -6.85 18.03 21.26
CA ILE A 134 -5.52 18.16 21.85
C ILE A 134 -5.05 19.60 21.64
N ASP A 135 -4.81 20.33 22.72
CA ASP A 135 -4.19 21.65 22.64
C ASP A 135 -2.75 21.47 22.13
N SER A 136 -2.38 22.21 21.09
CA SER A 136 -1.02 22.24 20.54
C SER A 136 0.07 22.54 21.59
N ALA A 137 -0.31 23.11 22.73
CA ALA A 137 0.58 23.35 23.86
C ALA A 137 0.90 22.08 24.70
N ASP A 138 0.12 21.01 24.57
CA ASP A 138 0.29 19.75 25.32
C ASP A 138 1.14 18.71 24.56
N LEU A 139 1.51 19.01 23.31
CA LEU A 139 2.39 18.20 22.47
C LEU A 139 3.86 18.50 22.80
N GLU A 140 4.58 17.53 23.34
CA GLU A 140 6.04 17.64 23.48
C GLU A 140 6.74 17.32 22.14
N PRO A 141 7.80 18.05 21.78
CA PRO A 141 8.62 17.71 20.61
C PRO A 141 9.31 16.36 20.85
N CYS A 142 9.26 15.46 19.86
CA CYS A 142 9.95 14.17 19.91
C CYS A 142 11.45 14.39 20.15
N GLY A 143 11.93 14.08 21.36
CA GLY A 143 13.36 14.04 21.69
C GLY A 143 13.99 12.70 21.27
N PRO A 144 15.32 12.54 21.40
CA PRO A 144 16.01 11.26 21.16
C PRO A 144 15.70 10.16 22.20
N LEU A 145 14.72 10.38 23.08
CA LEU A 145 14.30 9.48 24.15
C LEU A 145 12.80 9.15 23.97
N PRO A 146 12.33 7.97 24.42
CA PRO A 146 10.91 7.64 24.39
C PRO A 146 10.07 8.73 25.08
N CYS A 147 8.85 8.95 24.58
CA CYS A 147 7.89 9.84 25.21
C CYS A 147 7.69 9.42 26.68
N ASN A 148 7.59 10.40 27.58
CA ASN A 148 7.23 10.10 28.97
C ASN A 148 5.84 9.44 29.01
N ALA A 149 5.68 8.40 29.83
CA ALA A 149 4.43 7.66 29.97
C ALA A 149 3.22 8.61 30.14
N GLY A 150 2.19 8.44 29.30
CA GLY A 150 0.96 9.24 29.32
C GLY A 150 1.01 10.55 28.53
N LYS A 151 1.95 10.75 27.59
CA LYS A 151 2.00 11.93 26.71
C LYS A 151 2.10 11.54 25.22
N CYS A 152 1.26 12.14 24.38
CA CYS A 152 1.36 12.05 22.92
C CYS A 152 2.45 12.99 22.39
N CYS A 153 3.39 12.47 21.61
CA CYS A 153 4.40 13.29 20.92
C CYS A 153 3.92 13.64 19.49
N SER A 154 4.13 14.87 19.05
CA SER A 154 3.89 15.27 17.65
C SER A 154 5.19 15.28 16.86
N GLY A 155 5.27 14.44 15.82
CA GLY A 155 6.39 14.40 14.88
C GLY A 155 6.72 12.98 14.43
N THR A 156 7.51 12.86 13.36
CA THR A 156 8.16 11.60 12.96
C THR A 156 9.02 11.11 14.12
N CYS A 157 8.77 9.88 14.59
CA CYS A 157 9.67 9.21 15.54
C CYS A 157 11.11 9.30 14.99
N PRO A 158 12.11 9.69 15.80
CA PRO A 158 13.48 9.71 15.31
C PRO A 158 13.86 8.29 14.86
N PRO A 159 14.67 8.16 13.80
CA PRO A 159 15.21 6.87 13.40
C PRO A 159 15.90 6.26 14.61
N ILE A 160 15.64 4.97 14.87
CA ILE A 160 16.35 4.23 15.91
C ILE A 160 17.81 4.22 15.50
N ILE A 161 18.59 5.15 16.06
CA ILE A 161 20.04 5.13 15.96
C ILE A 161 20.45 3.85 16.68
N GLU A 162 21.00 2.87 15.94
CA GLU A 162 21.61 1.69 16.56
C GLU A 162 22.65 2.17 17.58
N PRO A 163 22.57 1.70 18.84
CA PRO A 163 23.69 0.91 19.31
C PRO A 163 23.28 -0.26 20.23
N GLU A 164 24.07 -1.34 20.16
CA GLU A 164 24.35 -2.29 21.25
C GLU A 164 23.27 -3.31 21.69
N TRP A 165 22.00 -3.20 21.30
CA TRP A 165 20.99 -4.22 21.66
C TRP A 165 21.13 -5.56 20.91
N ARG A 166 21.89 -5.61 19.80
CA ARG A 166 22.17 -6.86 19.07
C ARG A 166 23.12 -7.80 19.81
N GLU A 167 23.94 -7.33 20.77
CA GLU A 167 25.02 -8.15 21.33
C GLU A 167 24.73 -8.75 22.72
N ASN A 168 23.70 -8.28 23.43
CA ASN A 168 23.37 -8.78 24.78
C ASN A 168 21.99 -9.43 24.86
N GLY A 169 21.85 -10.60 24.23
CA GLY A 169 21.16 -11.76 24.81
C GLY A 169 19.75 -11.58 25.40
N CYS A 170 18.86 -10.81 24.77
CA CYS A 170 17.41 -11.02 24.94
C CYS A 170 16.97 -12.00 23.84
N GLY A 171 16.79 -13.27 24.18
CA GLY A 171 16.49 -14.36 23.22
C GLY A 171 15.12 -14.29 22.53
N GLY A 172 14.48 -13.12 22.45
CA GLY A 172 13.15 -12.90 21.90
C GLY A 172 13.13 -12.15 20.56
N CYS A 173 13.83 -11.03 20.43
CA CYS A 173 13.50 -9.98 19.45
C CYS A 173 13.85 -10.26 17.97
N ASN A 174 14.30 -11.48 17.65
CA ASN A 174 14.63 -11.94 16.29
C ASN A 174 13.75 -13.13 15.86
N MET A 175 12.58 -13.32 16.47
CA MET A 175 11.64 -14.35 16.05
C MET A 175 10.78 -13.86 14.87
N THR A 176 10.55 -14.74 13.91
CA THR A 176 9.72 -14.47 12.73
C THR A 176 8.65 -15.54 12.62
N LEU A 177 7.38 -15.13 12.58
CA LEU A 177 6.26 -15.99 12.22
C LEU A 177 5.96 -15.83 10.73
N TYR A 178 5.80 -16.93 10.02
CA TYR A 178 5.39 -16.93 8.61
C TYR A 178 3.93 -17.36 8.49
N ILE A 179 3.10 -16.54 7.85
CA ILE A 179 1.73 -16.85 7.43
C ILE A 179 1.71 -16.67 5.90
N VAL A 180 1.91 -17.75 5.15
CA VAL A 180 2.20 -17.65 3.71
C VAL A 180 1.45 -18.68 2.88
N HIS A 181 0.95 -18.31 1.70
CA HIS A 181 0.26 -19.24 0.77
C HIS A 181 -1.01 -19.89 1.35
N ASN A 182 -1.68 -19.25 2.30
CA ASN A 182 -2.96 -19.74 2.83
C ASN A 182 -4.13 -19.17 2.01
N ASN A 183 -5.20 -19.95 1.89
CA ASN A 183 -6.50 -19.51 1.42
C ASN A 183 -7.45 -19.38 2.61
N VAL A 184 -7.78 -18.15 3.00
CA VAL A 184 -8.53 -17.80 4.21
C VAL A 184 -9.81 -17.08 3.81
N THR A 185 -10.94 -17.79 3.89
CA THR A 185 -12.19 -17.33 3.29
C THR A 185 -13.44 -17.63 4.11
N ASP A 186 -14.49 -16.82 3.97
CA ASP A 186 -15.79 -17.06 4.62
C ASP A 186 -15.67 -17.34 6.13
N ASN A 187 -14.73 -16.72 6.85
CA ASN A 187 -14.73 -16.79 8.32
C ASN A 187 -15.66 -15.71 8.89
N PHE A 188 -16.29 -15.97 10.02
CA PHE A 188 -17.37 -15.12 10.52
C PHE A 188 -16.93 -13.69 10.83
N HIS A 189 -15.72 -13.53 11.40
CA HIS A 189 -15.21 -12.23 11.80
C HIS A 189 -14.06 -11.76 10.91
N ALA A 190 -12.85 -12.27 11.12
CA ALA A 190 -11.66 -11.86 10.40
C ALA A 190 -11.04 -13.03 9.65
N GLY A 191 -10.40 -12.79 8.51
CA GLY A 191 -9.49 -13.78 7.93
C GLY A 191 -8.28 -13.99 8.84
N VAL A 192 -7.55 -12.91 9.11
CA VAL A 192 -6.43 -12.87 10.04
C VAL A 192 -6.68 -11.81 11.11
N TYR A 193 -6.47 -12.16 12.39
CA TYR A 193 -6.55 -11.25 13.52
C TYR A 193 -5.24 -11.25 14.32
N LEU A 194 -4.61 -10.09 14.42
CA LEU A 194 -3.41 -9.87 15.22
C LEU A 194 -3.77 -9.02 16.45
N MET A 195 -3.64 -9.60 17.65
CA MET A 195 -3.92 -8.87 18.89
C MET A 195 -2.77 -7.91 19.25
N GLU A 196 -2.99 -7.06 20.25
CA GLU A 196 -2.02 -6.07 20.75
C GLU A 196 -0.62 -6.64 21.01
N GLY A 197 -0.54 -7.89 21.50
CA GLY A 197 0.71 -8.59 21.80
C GLY A 197 1.43 -9.20 20.60
N ALA A 198 0.81 -9.26 19.42
CA ALA A 198 1.24 -10.12 18.32
C ALA A 198 2.70 -9.89 17.88
N THR A 199 3.16 -8.63 17.90
CA THR A 199 4.49 -8.23 17.45
C THR A 199 5.45 -7.81 18.57
N GLN A 200 5.12 -8.05 19.83
CA GLN A 200 5.93 -7.59 20.96
C GLN A 200 7.30 -8.28 21.05
N GLY A 201 7.34 -9.60 20.83
CA GLY A 201 8.57 -10.39 20.87
C GLY A 201 9.16 -10.69 19.49
N GLY A 202 8.49 -10.38 18.36
CA GLY A 202 8.99 -10.75 17.04
C GLY A 202 8.28 -10.08 15.86
N GLN A 203 8.70 -10.46 14.65
CA GLN A 203 8.15 -10.03 13.38
C GLN A 203 7.14 -11.05 12.84
N ILE A 204 6.19 -10.58 12.04
CA ILE A 204 5.21 -11.43 11.36
C ILE A 204 5.29 -11.14 9.87
N ILE A 205 5.52 -12.18 9.07
CA ILE A 205 5.51 -12.14 7.61
C ILE A 205 4.19 -12.74 7.14
N ILE A 206 3.36 -11.93 6.49
CA ILE A 206 2.07 -12.32 5.94
C ILE A 206 2.11 -12.04 4.44
N GLN A 207 2.36 -13.06 3.64
CA GLN A 207 2.59 -12.90 2.21
C GLN A 207 1.93 -13.98 1.37
N ALA A 208 1.63 -13.69 0.10
CA ALA A 208 1.12 -14.68 -0.85
C ALA A 208 -0.16 -15.41 -0.38
N ASN A 209 -0.95 -14.81 0.51
CA ASN A 209 -2.23 -15.39 0.94
C ASN A 209 -3.37 -14.88 0.08
N GLU A 210 -4.40 -15.72 -0.07
CA GLU A 210 -5.72 -15.32 -0.53
C GLU A 210 -6.60 -15.08 0.71
N ILE A 211 -7.01 -13.83 0.96
CA ILE A 211 -7.79 -13.43 2.15
C ILE A 211 -9.09 -12.75 1.71
N HIS A 212 -10.17 -13.50 1.64
CA HIS A 212 -11.37 -13.03 0.93
C HIS A 212 -12.69 -13.48 1.51
N GLU A 213 -13.77 -12.77 1.18
CA GLU A 213 -15.14 -13.15 1.56
C GLU A 213 -15.36 -13.33 3.09
N ASN A 214 -14.49 -12.78 3.94
CA ASN A 214 -14.66 -12.86 5.39
C ASN A 214 -15.72 -11.87 5.90
N GLY A 215 -16.35 -12.22 7.01
CA GLY A 215 -17.59 -11.62 7.47
C GLY A 215 -17.46 -10.20 8.01
N VAL A 216 -16.27 -9.75 8.40
CA VAL A 216 -16.01 -8.33 8.76
C VAL A 216 -14.69 -7.83 8.17
N PHE A 217 -13.59 -8.52 8.44
CA PHE A 217 -12.24 -8.09 8.11
C PHE A 217 -11.50 -9.13 7.26
N GLY A 218 -10.70 -8.69 6.29
CA GLY A 218 -9.63 -9.53 5.75
C GLY A 218 -8.52 -9.69 6.80
N LEU A 219 -7.83 -8.60 7.11
CA LEU A 219 -6.90 -8.46 8.24
C LEU A 219 -7.44 -7.45 9.25
N LEU A 220 -7.52 -7.85 10.51
CA LEU A 220 -7.66 -6.97 11.66
C LEU A 220 -6.34 -6.98 12.45
N THR A 221 -5.79 -5.82 12.77
CA THR A 221 -4.62 -5.73 13.64
C THR A 221 -4.77 -4.67 14.72
N GLU A 222 -4.43 -5.08 15.94
CA GLU A 222 -4.26 -4.25 17.12
C GLU A 222 -2.79 -4.21 17.58
N ALA A 223 -1.89 -4.89 16.83
CA ALA A 223 -0.50 -5.08 17.22
C ALA A 223 0.16 -3.75 17.63
N ALA A 224 0.74 -3.72 18.83
CA ALA A 224 1.33 -2.49 19.38
C ALA A 224 2.48 -1.93 18.53
N ILE A 225 3.14 -2.79 17.74
CA ILE A 225 4.24 -2.42 16.85
C ILE A 225 3.92 -2.90 15.41
N PRO A 226 3.04 -2.21 14.66
CA PRO A 226 2.65 -2.62 13.31
C PRO A 226 3.80 -2.63 12.30
N SER A 227 4.85 -1.85 12.54
CA SER A 227 6.06 -1.82 11.69
C SER A 227 6.83 -3.15 11.65
N ARG A 228 6.51 -4.09 12.54
CA ARG A 228 7.06 -5.47 12.53
C ARG A 228 6.21 -6.46 11.72
N ILE A 229 5.16 -5.97 11.04
CA ILE A 229 4.32 -6.77 10.15
C ILE A 229 4.76 -6.50 8.71
N ASP A 230 5.23 -7.53 8.03
CA ASP A 230 5.47 -7.51 6.59
C ASP A 230 4.26 -8.09 5.87
N PHE A 231 3.34 -7.21 5.46
CA PHE A 231 2.07 -7.57 4.81
C PHE A 231 2.08 -7.16 3.33
N LYS A 232 2.48 -8.08 2.45
CA LYS A 232 2.63 -7.81 1.00
C LYS A 232 2.36 -9.04 0.14
N TRP A 233 2.07 -8.82 -1.14
CA TRP A 233 1.76 -9.86 -2.14
C TRP A 233 0.60 -10.76 -1.74
N ASN A 234 -0.35 -10.25 -0.95
CA ASN A 234 -1.59 -10.94 -0.66
C ASN A 234 -2.67 -10.49 -1.66
N ASP A 235 -3.61 -11.39 -1.93
CA ASP A 235 -4.83 -11.09 -2.65
C ASP A 235 -5.96 -10.94 -1.63
N ILE A 236 -6.56 -9.74 -1.57
CA ILE A 236 -7.55 -9.35 -0.57
C ILE A 236 -8.80 -8.86 -1.29
N TRP A 237 -9.92 -9.55 -1.17
CA TRP A 237 -11.13 -9.16 -1.89
C TRP A 237 -12.43 -9.63 -1.24
N CYS A 238 -13.52 -8.92 -1.51
CA CYS A 238 -14.88 -9.25 -1.07
C CYS A 238 -15.04 -9.42 0.44
N ASN A 239 -14.14 -8.90 1.28
CA ASN A 239 -14.37 -8.87 2.73
C ASN A 239 -15.47 -7.85 3.04
N LYS A 240 -16.38 -8.18 3.96
CA LYS A 240 -17.68 -7.48 4.05
C LYS A 240 -17.60 -5.97 4.34
N TYR A 241 -16.62 -5.54 5.13
CA TYR A 241 -16.49 -4.14 5.56
C TYR A 241 -15.09 -3.56 5.37
N TRP A 242 -14.06 -4.37 5.60
CA TRP A 242 -12.67 -3.93 5.50
C TRP A 242 -11.80 -5.06 4.97
N GLY A 243 -11.01 -4.79 3.93
CA GLY A 243 -9.87 -5.63 3.57
C GLY A 243 -8.82 -5.60 4.68
N VAL A 244 -8.44 -4.39 5.12
CA VAL A 244 -7.47 -4.22 6.23
C VAL A 244 -7.90 -3.10 7.17
N LYS A 245 -8.02 -3.46 8.46
CA LYS A 245 -8.25 -2.53 9.56
C LYS A 245 -7.07 -2.53 10.52
N ASN A 246 -6.45 -1.36 10.67
CA ASN A 246 -5.41 -1.12 11.68
C ASN A 246 -6.01 -0.26 12.81
N LEU A 247 -6.09 -0.85 14.00
CA LEU A 247 -6.56 -0.19 15.22
C LEU A 247 -5.40 0.41 16.04
N ALA A 248 -4.15 0.17 15.65
CA ALA A 248 -2.99 0.64 16.37
C ALA A 248 -2.79 2.16 16.24
N CYS A 249 -2.01 2.71 17.17
CA CYS A 249 -1.69 4.13 17.15
C CYS A 249 -0.73 4.52 16.00
N CYS A 250 0.03 3.55 15.48
CA CYS A 250 1.01 3.70 14.42
C CYS A 250 0.48 3.17 13.09
N ASP A 251 1.10 3.61 12.00
CA ASP A 251 0.72 3.17 10.66
C ASP A 251 1.19 1.73 10.36
N LEU A 252 0.36 1.01 9.59
CA LEU A 252 0.68 -0.27 9.00
C LEU A 252 1.05 -0.05 7.53
N VAL A 253 2.17 -0.63 7.09
CA VAL A 253 2.54 -0.62 5.68
C VAL A 253 2.01 -1.88 5.00
N ALA A 254 1.04 -1.70 4.10
CA ALA A 254 0.31 -2.75 3.38
C ALA A 254 0.44 -2.58 1.85
N LYS A 255 1.61 -2.14 1.39
CA LYS A 255 1.91 -1.95 -0.04
C LYS A 255 2.07 -3.30 -0.74
N GLU A 256 1.96 -3.29 -2.07
CA GLU A 256 2.15 -4.45 -2.93
C GLU A 256 1.16 -5.60 -2.67
N ASN A 257 -0.06 -5.30 -2.22
CA ASN A 257 -1.18 -6.24 -2.16
C ASN A 257 -2.17 -5.97 -3.30
N TYR A 258 -2.87 -7.00 -3.77
CA TYR A 258 -4.03 -6.86 -4.65
C TYR A 258 -5.29 -6.71 -3.81
N TRP A 259 -6.14 -5.75 -4.16
CA TRP A 259 -7.32 -5.38 -3.36
C TRP A 259 -8.63 -5.84 -4.00
N GLY A 260 -8.59 -6.88 -4.84
CA GLY A 260 -9.79 -7.36 -5.55
C GLY A 260 -10.17 -6.53 -6.76
N SER A 261 -9.47 -5.42 -7.02
CA SER A 261 -9.71 -4.55 -8.16
C SER A 261 -8.44 -3.85 -8.64
N PRO A 262 -8.31 -3.58 -9.96
CA PRO A 262 -7.19 -2.81 -10.51
C PRO A 262 -7.01 -1.42 -9.91
N GLY A 263 -8.11 -0.80 -9.47
CA GLY A 263 -8.10 0.54 -8.86
C GLY A 263 -7.49 0.61 -7.46
N GLY A 264 -7.10 -0.52 -6.87
CA GLY A 264 -6.58 -0.57 -5.51
C GLY A 264 -7.69 -0.44 -4.46
N PRO A 265 -7.34 -0.23 -3.18
CA PRO A 265 -8.32 -0.27 -2.11
C PRO A 265 -9.24 0.93 -2.16
N SER A 266 -10.46 0.75 -1.68
CA SER A 266 -11.40 1.85 -1.50
C SER A 266 -11.35 2.41 -0.09
N ALA A 267 -11.87 3.63 0.07
CA ALA A 267 -12.04 4.18 1.40
C ALA A 267 -13.10 3.38 2.15
N GLY A 268 -12.74 3.00 3.38
CA GLY A 268 -13.62 2.47 4.43
C GLY A 268 -15.07 2.93 4.38
N PRO A 269 -16.01 2.08 4.84
CA PRO A 269 -17.39 2.51 5.00
C PRO A 269 -17.45 3.78 5.85
N ALA A 270 -18.40 4.67 5.52
CA ALA A 270 -18.69 5.82 6.36
C ALA A 270 -19.00 5.35 7.80
N PRO A 271 -18.84 6.20 8.82
CA PRO A 271 -19.29 5.84 10.16
C PRO A 271 -20.78 5.46 10.14
N ILE A 272 -21.08 4.17 10.31
CA ILE A 272 -22.46 3.68 10.38
C ILE A 272 -22.82 3.56 11.86
N VAL A 273 -23.88 4.24 12.27
CA VAL A 273 -24.42 4.19 13.64
C VAL A 273 -25.04 2.82 13.97
N ASP A 274 -25.38 2.03 12.94
CA ASP A 274 -26.07 0.73 13.02
C ASP A 274 -25.15 -0.48 12.71
N CYS A 275 -23.83 -0.34 12.83
CA CYS A 275 -22.95 -1.50 12.73
C CYS A 275 -23.06 -2.37 13.99
N ILE A 276 -22.90 -3.69 13.83
CA ILE A 276 -22.90 -4.67 14.93
C ILE A 276 -21.76 -4.36 15.92
N ASP A 277 -20.69 -3.71 15.46
CA ASP A 277 -19.53 -3.28 16.26
C ASP A 277 -19.20 -1.80 16.02
N CYS A 278 -19.46 -0.93 17.00
CA CYS A 278 -19.13 0.50 16.95
C CYS A 278 -17.63 0.80 16.73
N ARG A 279 -16.72 -0.17 16.94
CA ARG A 279 -15.26 -0.02 16.70
C ARG A 279 -14.87 -0.24 15.24
N CYS A 280 -15.71 -0.90 14.44
CA CYS A 280 -15.48 -1.01 12.99
C CYS A 280 -15.54 0.35 12.29
N HIS A 281 -16.19 1.35 12.91
CA HIS A 281 -16.61 2.60 12.29
C HIS A 281 -16.37 3.83 13.18
N GLU A 282 -15.33 3.83 14.00
CA GLU A 282 -14.97 5.02 14.79
C GLU A 282 -14.83 6.25 13.87
N LEU A 283 -15.27 7.40 14.38
CA LEU A 283 -15.15 8.67 13.68
C LEU A 283 -13.68 8.86 13.28
N ASP A 284 -13.45 9.34 12.06
CA ASP A 284 -12.11 9.69 11.55
C ASP A 284 -11.15 8.54 11.19
N GLN A 285 -11.62 7.29 11.18
CA GLN A 285 -10.76 6.15 10.80
C GLN A 285 -10.79 5.77 9.30
N ARG A 286 -11.47 6.56 8.46
CA ARG A 286 -11.61 6.31 7.03
C ARG A 286 -10.36 6.75 6.27
N SER A 287 -9.81 5.90 5.41
CA SER A 287 -8.69 6.29 4.55
C SER A 287 -9.09 7.31 3.48
N ASN A 288 -8.08 7.93 2.90
CA ASN A 288 -8.16 8.74 1.69
C ASN A 288 -8.18 7.88 0.41
N ALA A 289 -8.34 6.55 0.50
CA ALA A 289 -8.25 5.67 -0.63
C ALA A 289 -9.36 5.90 -1.65
N LEU A 290 -8.97 6.01 -2.92
CA LEU A 290 -9.87 6.37 -4.01
C LEU A 290 -10.23 5.18 -4.91
N GLY A 291 -9.67 4.00 -4.66
CA GLY A 291 -9.96 2.80 -5.42
C GLY A 291 -11.37 2.28 -5.22
N ASN A 292 -11.62 1.11 -5.79
CA ASN A 292 -12.88 0.37 -5.78
C ASN A 292 -12.72 -1.08 -5.30
N GLY A 293 -11.53 -1.45 -4.86
CA GLY A 293 -11.26 -2.71 -4.17
C GLY A 293 -11.65 -2.68 -2.70
N ASP A 294 -11.25 -3.72 -1.98
CA ASP A 294 -11.51 -3.90 -0.55
C ASP A 294 -11.04 -2.72 0.27
N GLU A 295 -11.80 -2.41 1.32
CA GLU A 295 -11.61 -1.17 2.06
C GLU A 295 -10.40 -1.19 3.00
N VAL A 296 -9.73 -0.05 3.13
CA VAL A 296 -8.63 0.15 4.10
C VAL A 296 -8.90 1.32 5.02
N SER A 297 -8.45 1.18 6.27
CA SER A 297 -8.51 2.26 7.28
C SER A 297 -7.41 3.31 7.12
N HIS A 298 -7.60 4.48 7.74
CA HIS A 298 -6.73 5.67 7.60
C HIS A 298 -5.24 5.50 7.93
N ARG A 299 -4.87 4.47 8.70
CA ARG A 299 -3.49 4.18 9.12
C ARG A 299 -2.91 2.97 8.40
N VAL A 300 -3.31 2.80 7.14
CA VAL A 300 -2.86 1.73 6.26
C VAL A 300 -2.26 2.40 5.02
N HIS A 301 -0.96 2.27 4.84
CA HIS A 301 -0.23 2.76 3.67
C HIS A 301 -0.19 1.66 2.61
N TYR A 302 -0.96 1.83 1.54
CA TYR A 302 -1.18 0.79 0.53
C TYR A 302 -0.57 1.11 -0.84
N ASP A 303 -0.04 2.32 -1.03
CA ASP A 303 0.53 2.81 -2.29
C ASP A 303 2.04 2.55 -2.31
N PRO A 304 2.62 1.84 -3.30
CA PRO A 304 1.95 1.25 -4.46
C PRO A 304 1.17 -0.03 -4.13
N TRP A 305 0.09 -0.29 -4.87
CA TRP A 305 -0.69 -1.54 -4.80
C TRP A 305 -0.43 -2.43 -6.02
N LEU A 306 -0.93 -3.66 -6.03
CA LEU A 306 -0.96 -4.50 -7.23
C LEU A 306 -2.30 -4.33 -7.95
N TYR A 307 -2.30 -4.05 -9.26
CA TYR A 307 -3.55 -3.97 -10.03
C TYR A 307 -4.02 -5.31 -10.59
N ARG A 308 -3.25 -6.39 -10.38
CA ARG A 308 -3.67 -7.78 -10.60
C ARG A 308 -3.30 -8.63 -9.40
N SER A 309 -3.92 -9.80 -9.33
CA SER A 309 -3.62 -10.83 -8.33
C SER A 309 -2.12 -11.09 -8.20
N ALA A 310 -1.61 -11.08 -6.98
CA ALA A 310 -0.29 -11.53 -6.61
C ALA A 310 -0.08 -13.00 -7.01
N MET A 311 -1.10 -13.84 -6.89
CA MET A 311 -1.02 -15.24 -7.30
C MET A 311 -0.65 -15.40 -8.78
N CYS A 312 -1.12 -14.48 -9.64
CA CYS A 312 -0.78 -14.52 -11.06
C CYS A 312 0.71 -14.25 -11.34
N MET A 313 1.39 -13.52 -10.46
CA MET A 313 2.85 -13.36 -10.53
C MET A 313 3.57 -14.61 -10.02
N LEU A 314 3.04 -15.23 -8.96
CA LEU A 314 3.65 -16.37 -8.29
C LEU A 314 3.58 -17.66 -9.13
N ASP A 315 2.47 -17.89 -9.83
CA ASP A 315 2.26 -19.06 -10.69
C ASP A 315 2.76 -18.86 -12.14
N GLY A 316 3.24 -17.66 -12.45
CA GLY A 316 3.74 -17.28 -13.78
C GLY A 316 2.65 -17.13 -14.85
N SER A 317 1.37 -17.11 -14.48
CA SER A 317 0.25 -16.87 -15.40
C SER A 317 0.20 -15.43 -15.91
N CYS A 318 0.79 -14.49 -15.16
CA CYS A 318 1.10 -13.15 -15.62
C CYS A 318 2.55 -13.07 -16.13
N THR A 319 2.73 -12.59 -17.36
CA THR A 319 4.06 -12.44 -17.97
C THR A 319 4.86 -11.25 -17.43
N ASN A 320 4.21 -10.39 -16.65
CA ASN A 320 4.74 -9.10 -16.26
C ASN A 320 4.94 -9.11 -14.74
N ILE A 321 6.20 -9.08 -14.32
CA ILE A 321 6.63 -9.02 -12.90
C ILE A 321 6.34 -7.61 -12.30
N ARG A 322 5.65 -6.75 -13.03
CA ARG A 322 5.55 -5.30 -12.77
C ARG A 322 4.12 -4.83 -13.03
N ILE A 323 3.23 -5.18 -12.10
CA ILE A 323 1.78 -4.93 -12.16
C ILE A 323 1.33 -3.98 -11.03
N TYR A 324 2.04 -2.86 -10.90
CA TYR A 324 1.83 -1.92 -9.80
C TYR A 324 0.90 -0.77 -10.19
N GLY A 325 0.09 -0.35 -9.23
CA GLY A 325 -0.67 0.88 -9.27
C GLY A 325 -0.07 1.89 -8.30
N SER A 326 0.03 3.13 -8.76
CA SER A 326 0.38 4.30 -7.94
C SER A 326 -0.55 5.46 -8.28
N GLN A 327 -0.30 6.64 -7.73
CA GLN A 327 -1.17 7.79 -7.89
C GLN A 327 -0.41 9.12 -7.87
N LEU A 328 -0.83 10.05 -8.72
CA LEU A 328 -0.29 11.41 -8.82
C LEU A 328 -1.32 12.43 -8.32
N PRO A 329 -0.92 13.41 -7.50
CA PRO A 329 -1.84 14.40 -6.98
C PRO A 329 -2.38 15.34 -8.06
N LEU A 330 -3.65 15.71 -7.95
CA LEU A 330 -4.30 16.71 -8.78
C LEU A 330 -5.03 17.73 -7.90
N GLN A 331 -4.74 19.01 -8.14
CA GLN A 331 -5.40 20.12 -7.47
C GLN A 331 -6.73 20.51 -8.14
N CYS A 332 -7.55 21.28 -7.41
CA CYS A 332 -8.71 21.94 -7.99
C CYS A 332 -8.29 22.98 -9.03
N GLY A 333 -8.97 23.03 -10.18
CA GLY A 333 -8.64 23.93 -11.28
C GLY A 333 -7.77 23.27 -12.35
N TRP A 334 -6.89 24.04 -12.99
CA TRP A 334 -6.00 23.51 -14.03
C TRP A 334 -4.77 22.86 -13.42
N ASN A 335 -4.44 21.68 -13.92
CA ASN A 335 -3.20 20.98 -13.63
C ASN A 335 -2.53 20.66 -14.98
N THR A 336 -1.21 20.58 -14.96
CA THR A 336 -0.51 19.78 -15.95
C THR A 336 -0.51 18.32 -15.49
N LEU A 337 -0.31 17.41 -16.44
CA LEU A 337 -0.25 15.98 -16.18
C LEU A 337 0.68 15.32 -17.20
N SER A 338 1.54 14.44 -16.75
CA SER A 338 2.28 13.49 -17.58
C SER A 338 2.49 12.20 -16.81
N VAL A 339 2.58 11.08 -17.52
CA VAL A 339 2.88 9.78 -16.92
C VAL A 339 4.27 9.33 -17.34
N PRO A 340 5.08 8.78 -16.41
CA PRO A 340 6.47 8.46 -16.71
C PRO A 340 6.67 7.13 -17.43
N VAL A 341 5.64 6.28 -17.44
CA VAL A 341 5.70 4.92 -17.96
C VAL A 341 4.41 4.54 -18.67
N THR A 342 4.51 3.54 -19.54
CA THR A 342 3.37 2.98 -20.25
C THR A 342 2.34 2.44 -19.27
N LEU A 343 1.11 2.95 -19.41
CA LEU A 343 -0.02 2.53 -18.60
C LEU A 343 -0.50 1.15 -19.05
N ALA A 344 -1.09 0.40 -18.12
CA ALA A 344 -1.74 -0.87 -18.41
C ALA A 344 -2.93 -0.66 -19.36
N ASP A 345 -3.14 -1.61 -20.27
CA ASP A 345 -4.20 -1.56 -21.29
C ASP A 345 -5.61 -1.37 -20.69
N GLU A 346 -5.83 -1.78 -19.44
CA GLU A 346 -7.09 -1.63 -18.71
C GLU A 346 -7.28 -0.25 -18.06
N ALA A 347 -6.30 0.65 -18.19
CA ALA A 347 -6.26 1.96 -17.55
C ALA A 347 -5.41 2.97 -18.33
N ASN A 348 -5.39 2.89 -19.66
CA ASN A 348 -4.59 3.79 -20.49
C ASN A 348 -5.40 4.93 -21.13
N THR A 349 -6.73 4.94 -21.01
CA THR A 349 -7.59 6.06 -21.43
C THR A 349 -8.34 6.71 -20.25
N ILE A 350 -8.77 7.97 -20.41
CA ILE A 350 -9.57 8.67 -19.39
C ILE A 350 -10.89 7.93 -19.05
N PRO A 351 -11.66 7.39 -20.03
CA PRO A 351 -12.85 6.61 -19.71
C PRO A 351 -12.59 5.34 -18.89
N GLU A 352 -11.49 4.63 -19.14
CA GLU A 352 -11.11 3.43 -18.39
C GLU A 352 -10.65 3.79 -16.97
N ILE A 353 -9.82 4.82 -16.84
CA ILE A 353 -9.39 5.36 -15.55
C ILE A 353 -10.60 5.74 -14.69
N ALA A 354 -11.67 6.26 -15.31
CA ALA A 354 -12.89 6.61 -14.60
C ALA A 354 -13.68 5.41 -14.03
N THR A 355 -13.27 4.18 -14.33
CA THR A 355 -13.84 2.96 -13.76
C THR A 355 -13.07 2.44 -12.54
N LEU A 356 -11.88 2.98 -12.27
CA LEU A 356 -10.98 2.52 -11.20
C LEU A 356 -11.36 3.03 -9.80
N GLY A 357 -12.49 3.73 -9.68
CA GLY A 357 -12.96 4.28 -8.41
C GLY A 357 -13.23 5.78 -8.51
N LYS A 358 -12.82 6.53 -7.48
CA LYS A 358 -13.09 7.95 -7.27
C LYS A 358 -11.95 8.87 -7.70
N PHE A 359 -10.88 8.33 -8.29
CA PHE A 359 -9.73 9.09 -8.79
C PHE A 359 -10.16 10.20 -9.77
N ILE A 360 -10.57 9.81 -10.96
CA ILE A 360 -11.11 10.71 -11.99
C ILE A 360 -12.54 10.25 -12.29
N THR A 361 -13.51 11.13 -12.17
CA THR A 361 -14.92 10.82 -12.41
C THR A 361 -15.54 11.91 -13.26
N ARG A 362 -16.67 11.62 -13.92
CA ARG A 362 -17.44 12.65 -14.65
C ARG A 362 -17.89 13.81 -13.76
N GLU A 363 -17.94 13.59 -12.45
CA GLU A 363 -18.34 14.59 -11.47
C GLU A 363 -17.18 15.51 -11.11
N ASN A 364 -15.97 15.00 -10.95
CA ASN A 364 -14.81 15.79 -10.52
C ASN A 364 -13.94 16.33 -11.69
N ILE A 365 -14.11 15.84 -12.92
CA ILE A 365 -13.39 16.34 -14.10
C ILE A 365 -14.23 17.30 -14.95
N VAL A 366 -13.57 18.27 -15.59
CA VAL A 366 -14.17 19.15 -16.62
C VAL A 366 -13.72 18.74 -18.01
N VAL A 367 -12.40 18.64 -18.25
CA VAL A 367 -11.82 18.35 -19.56
C VAL A 367 -10.35 17.93 -19.43
N VAL A 368 -9.86 17.14 -20.39
CA VAL A 368 -8.44 16.83 -20.56
C VAL A 368 -8.05 17.17 -21.99
N TYR A 369 -6.97 17.93 -22.15
CA TYR A 369 -6.44 18.33 -23.44
C TYR A 369 -5.00 17.88 -23.62
N LYS A 370 -4.67 17.41 -24.81
CA LYS A 370 -3.29 17.36 -25.31
C LYS A 370 -3.08 18.46 -26.36
N TRP A 371 -1.83 18.84 -26.53
CA TRP A 371 -1.41 19.70 -27.63
C TRP A 371 -0.91 18.84 -28.79
N ASP A 372 -1.54 18.95 -29.95
CA ASP A 372 -1.08 18.34 -31.19
C ASP A 372 -0.18 19.34 -31.94
N ALA A 373 1.13 19.10 -31.89
CA ALA A 373 2.12 19.99 -32.49
C ALA A 373 2.21 19.85 -34.02
N GLU A 374 1.71 18.76 -34.61
CA GLU A 374 1.73 18.59 -36.08
C GLU A 374 0.64 19.43 -36.73
N ASP A 375 -0.56 19.42 -36.14
CA ASP A 375 -1.71 20.16 -36.64
C ASP A 375 -1.90 21.54 -35.97
N ASP A 376 -1.08 21.89 -34.97
CA ASP A 376 -1.14 23.17 -34.21
C ASP A 376 -2.49 23.39 -33.51
N VAL A 377 -3.04 22.33 -32.90
CA VAL A 377 -4.39 22.32 -32.30
C VAL A 377 -4.45 21.63 -30.94
N TRP A 378 -5.43 22.05 -30.13
CA TRP A 378 -5.80 21.37 -28.90
C TRP A 378 -6.76 20.21 -29.18
N VAL A 379 -6.44 19.03 -28.65
CA VAL A 379 -7.26 17.82 -28.81
C VAL A 379 -7.81 17.39 -27.45
N ASN A 380 -9.14 17.22 -27.35
CA ASN A 380 -9.80 16.77 -26.12
C ASN A 380 -9.70 15.24 -25.99
N VAL A 381 -8.71 14.77 -25.23
CA VAL A 381 -8.45 13.34 -25.01
C VAL A 381 -9.47 12.70 -24.06
N GLY A 382 -10.06 13.50 -23.17
CA GLY A 382 -11.04 13.01 -22.21
C GLY A 382 -12.31 12.45 -22.84
N ALA A 383 -12.66 12.90 -24.05
CA ALA A 383 -13.85 12.47 -24.78
C ALA A 383 -13.55 11.56 -25.99
N SER A 384 -12.32 11.58 -26.52
CA SER A 384 -11.96 10.79 -27.71
C SER A 384 -11.65 9.33 -27.42
N GLY A 385 -11.34 8.99 -26.15
CA GLY A 385 -10.82 7.66 -25.80
C GLY A 385 -9.39 7.44 -26.30
N GLU A 386 -8.66 8.53 -26.52
CA GLU A 386 -7.25 8.45 -26.86
C GLU A 386 -6.42 8.02 -25.64
N GLU A 387 -5.40 7.21 -25.89
CA GLU A 387 -4.48 6.71 -24.88
C GLU A 387 -3.62 7.84 -24.29
N VAL A 388 -3.34 7.75 -23.00
CA VAL A 388 -2.37 8.57 -22.29
C VAL A 388 -0.99 7.99 -22.56
N ILE A 389 -0.17 8.76 -23.29
CA ILE A 389 1.14 8.36 -23.76
C ILE A 389 2.21 8.82 -22.76
N PRO A 390 3.19 7.98 -22.40
CA PRO A 390 4.21 8.37 -21.43
C PRO A 390 5.14 9.45 -21.98
N GLY A 391 5.53 10.40 -21.14
CA GLY A 391 6.35 11.55 -21.52
C GLY A 391 5.63 12.60 -22.38
N GLN A 392 4.39 12.34 -22.82
CA GLN A 392 3.51 13.35 -23.40
C GLN A 392 2.91 14.21 -22.28
N GLY A 393 2.80 15.52 -22.51
CA GLY A 393 2.17 16.42 -21.56
C GLY A 393 0.70 16.68 -21.87
N TYR A 394 -0.09 16.85 -20.82
CA TYR A 394 -1.53 17.09 -20.85
C TYR A 394 -1.92 18.24 -19.93
N TYR A 395 -3.04 18.88 -20.22
CA TYR A 395 -3.75 19.75 -19.28
C TYR A 395 -5.04 19.08 -18.85
N ILE A 396 -5.24 18.96 -17.54
CA ILE A 396 -6.47 18.44 -16.94
C ILE A 396 -7.09 19.50 -16.05
N LYS A 397 -8.40 19.75 -16.26
CA LYS A 397 -9.17 20.66 -15.42
C LYS A 397 -10.06 19.89 -14.46
N MET A 398 -9.78 20.02 -13.18
CA MET A 398 -10.52 19.41 -12.09
C MET A 398 -11.49 20.39 -11.44
N LYS A 399 -12.62 19.90 -10.94
CA LYS A 399 -13.60 20.64 -10.13
C LYS A 399 -13.30 20.56 -8.63
N SER A 400 -12.54 19.56 -8.21
CA SER A 400 -12.09 19.33 -6.84
C SER A 400 -10.75 18.61 -6.89
N GLU A 401 -10.00 18.71 -5.79
CA GLU A 401 -8.76 17.95 -5.61
C GLU A 401 -9.04 16.44 -5.66
N SER A 402 -8.10 15.68 -6.21
CA SER A 402 -8.16 14.21 -6.32
C SER A 402 -6.77 13.67 -6.65
N MET A 403 -6.69 12.40 -7.05
CA MET A 403 -5.48 11.78 -7.58
C MET A 403 -5.74 11.20 -8.98
N PHE A 404 -4.69 11.09 -9.80
CA PHE A 404 -4.66 10.37 -11.06
C PHE A 404 -4.00 9.00 -10.85
N PRO A 405 -4.66 7.88 -11.14
CA PRO A 405 -4.07 6.56 -10.92
C PRO A 405 -3.12 6.23 -12.08
N VAL A 406 -1.96 5.69 -11.75
CA VAL A 406 -0.93 5.26 -12.69
C VAL A 406 -0.76 3.76 -12.53
N LEU A 407 -1.48 2.98 -13.33
CA LEU A 407 -1.29 1.53 -13.41
C LEU A 407 -0.24 1.26 -14.45
N TYR A 408 0.96 0.84 -14.05
CA TYR A 408 2.06 0.68 -15.01
C TYR A 408 2.38 -0.78 -15.27
N ASN A 409 2.43 -1.10 -16.56
CA ASN A 409 2.76 -2.41 -17.07
C ASN A 409 4.15 -2.34 -17.69
N ALA A 410 5.18 -2.67 -16.91
CA ALA A 410 6.49 -2.88 -17.49
C ALA A 410 6.61 -4.36 -17.86
N GLY A 411 6.52 -4.66 -19.16
CA GLY A 411 7.12 -5.88 -19.71
C GLY A 411 8.61 -5.99 -19.29
N PRO A 412 9.37 -7.01 -19.70
CA PRO A 412 10.73 -7.27 -19.20
C PRO A 412 11.69 -6.06 -19.25
N SER A 413 11.41 -5.07 -20.11
CA SER A 413 11.86 -3.68 -19.93
C SER A 413 10.62 -2.78 -19.88
N PRO A 414 10.48 -1.84 -18.91
CA PRO A 414 9.67 -0.66 -19.16
C PRO A 414 10.24 -0.08 -20.47
N GLY A 415 9.40 0.02 -21.50
CA GLY A 415 9.86 0.57 -22.76
C GLY A 415 10.43 1.95 -22.48
N LEU A 416 11.62 2.25 -23.00
CA LEU A 416 12.12 3.62 -22.99
C LEU A 416 11.07 4.44 -23.75
N SER A 417 10.29 5.25 -23.03
CA SER A 417 9.29 6.07 -23.71
C SER A 417 10.02 7.07 -24.59
N ALA A 418 9.58 7.13 -25.85
CA ALA A 418 10.10 8.05 -26.83
C ALA A 418 8.94 8.66 -27.61
N ILE A 419 8.84 9.98 -27.59
CA ILE A 419 7.83 10.73 -28.35
C ILE A 419 8.50 11.60 -29.41
N PRO A 420 7.93 11.66 -30.63
CA PRO A 420 8.39 12.59 -31.65
C PRO A 420 7.98 14.02 -31.28
N LEU A 421 8.90 14.97 -31.42
CA LEU A 421 8.65 16.40 -31.27
C LEU A 421 8.74 17.10 -32.62
N GLN A 422 7.80 18.01 -32.86
CA GLN A 422 7.75 18.84 -34.07
C GLN A 422 8.58 20.11 -33.90
N SER A 423 8.88 20.81 -35.00
CA SER A 423 9.35 22.20 -34.91
C SER A 423 8.23 23.09 -34.37
N GLY A 424 8.56 24.04 -33.50
CA GLY A 424 7.59 24.88 -32.81
C GLY A 424 7.31 24.40 -31.38
N TRP A 425 6.12 24.72 -30.87
CA TRP A 425 5.71 24.38 -29.51
C TRP A 425 5.27 22.93 -29.40
N ASN A 426 5.79 22.24 -28.39
CA ASN A 426 5.40 20.90 -27.98
C ASN A 426 5.08 20.92 -26.48
N LEU A 427 4.19 20.04 -26.05
CA LEU A 427 3.86 19.84 -24.64
C LEU A 427 4.38 18.46 -24.22
N ILE A 428 5.39 18.42 -23.36
CA ILE A 428 6.05 17.19 -22.90
C ILE A 428 5.91 17.05 -21.39
N GLY A 429 6.27 15.92 -20.83
CA GLY A 429 6.45 15.78 -19.38
C GLY A 429 7.64 14.90 -19.03
N ALA A 430 7.63 14.36 -17.81
CA ALA A 430 8.70 13.51 -17.31
C ALA A 430 8.52 12.06 -17.79
N PRO A 431 9.46 11.48 -18.59
CA PRO A 431 9.59 10.04 -18.80
C PRO A 431 10.45 9.37 -17.71
N TRP A 432 10.44 9.89 -16.47
CA TRP A 432 11.20 9.42 -15.30
C TRP A 432 10.40 9.59 -14.00
N GLY A 433 10.95 9.12 -12.88
CA GLY A 433 10.31 9.15 -11.57
C GLY A 433 9.34 7.99 -11.36
N ILE A 434 9.72 6.82 -11.87
CA ILE A 434 9.38 5.60 -11.13
C ILE A 434 10.58 5.32 -10.27
N ASP A 435 10.38 5.37 -8.97
CA ASP A 435 11.47 5.20 -8.04
C ASP A 435 11.12 4.24 -6.91
N ARG A 436 12.19 3.76 -6.30
CA ARG A 436 12.22 3.04 -5.05
C ARG A 436 12.08 4.06 -3.93
N GLU A 437 10.98 4.01 -3.17
CA GLU A 437 10.91 4.80 -1.94
C GLU A 437 12.08 4.45 -1.02
N ASP A 438 12.89 5.45 -0.67
CA ASP A 438 13.89 5.32 0.38
C ASP A 438 13.17 5.04 1.71
N GLY A 439 13.29 3.79 2.17
CA GLY A 439 12.63 3.33 3.39
C GLY A 439 13.11 4.14 4.59
N CYS A 440 12.18 4.77 5.31
CA CYS A 440 12.45 5.55 6.51
C CYS A 440 13.06 4.76 7.70
N CYS A 441 13.38 3.46 7.53
CA CYS A 441 13.73 2.57 8.62
C CYS A 441 14.82 1.52 8.34
N ASP A 442 15.35 1.32 7.12
CA ASP A 442 16.40 0.31 6.91
C ASP A 442 17.35 0.65 5.74
N LEU A 443 18.64 0.79 6.05
CA LEU A 443 19.74 1.05 5.08
C LEU A 443 20.01 -0.11 4.11
N GLY A 444 19.20 -1.17 4.17
CA GLY A 444 19.26 -2.33 3.29
C GLY A 444 17.90 -2.76 2.73
N ASP A 445 16.81 -2.06 3.10
CA ASP A 445 15.53 -2.27 2.42
C ASP A 445 15.68 -1.60 1.07
N GLN A 446 15.95 -2.45 0.09
CA GLN A 446 15.93 -2.02 -1.27
C GLN A 446 14.45 -1.74 -1.60
N GLY A 447 13.98 -0.53 -1.27
CA GLY A 447 12.59 -0.07 -1.22
C GLY A 447 11.69 -0.20 -2.46
N ARG A 448 10.46 0.25 -2.26
CA ARG A 448 9.24 -0.15 -2.98
C ARG A 448 9.03 0.75 -4.19
N TRP A 449 8.75 0.15 -5.35
CA TRP A 449 8.66 0.85 -6.63
C TRP A 449 7.30 1.56 -6.76
N GLY A 450 7.28 2.88 -6.74
CA GLY A 450 6.09 3.71 -6.96
C GLY A 450 6.37 4.87 -7.92
N VAL A 451 5.33 5.61 -8.31
CA VAL A 451 5.56 6.88 -9.00
C VAL A 451 6.06 7.88 -7.96
N ALA A 452 7.22 8.48 -8.21
CA ALA A 452 7.78 9.53 -7.38
C ALA A 452 6.84 10.75 -7.42
N VAL A 453 6.49 11.26 -6.24
CA VAL A 453 5.55 12.38 -6.12
C VAL A 453 6.37 13.61 -5.79
N ALA A 454 6.24 14.65 -6.63
CA ALA A 454 6.95 15.91 -6.44
C ALA A 454 6.52 16.60 -5.13
N ASP A 455 7.24 16.30 -4.06
CA ASP A 455 7.20 16.99 -2.78
C ASP A 455 8.63 17.30 -2.31
N LEU A 456 8.79 18.13 -1.27
CA LEU A 456 10.11 18.60 -0.83
C LEU A 456 11.02 17.49 -0.23
N LYS A 457 10.62 16.21 -0.27
CA LYS A 457 11.33 15.10 0.37
C LYS A 457 11.70 13.96 -0.59
N ASP A 458 11.26 14.01 -1.84
CA ASP A 458 11.52 13.00 -2.87
C ASP A 458 12.43 13.60 -3.94
N ASP A 459 13.75 13.43 -3.76
CA ASP A 459 14.75 13.97 -4.70
C ASP A 459 14.65 13.27 -6.08
N GLU A 460 14.14 12.04 -6.13
CA GLU A 460 13.95 11.27 -7.36
C GLU A 460 12.75 11.72 -8.20
N ALA A 461 11.80 12.46 -7.61
CA ALA A 461 10.74 13.13 -8.35
C ALA A 461 11.27 14.28 -9.23
N PHE A 462 12.52 14.72 -9.06
CA PHE A 462 13.06 15.89 -9.74
C PHE A 462 14.26 15.54 -10.62
N LYS A 463 14.32 16.19 -11.79
CA LYS A 463 15.47 16.12 -12.68
C LYS A 463 15.81 17.49 -13.25
N GLN A 464 17.08 17.85 -13.16
CA GLN A 464 17.57 19.10 -13.75
C GLN A 464 17.25 19.14 -15.24
N VAL A 465 16.79 20.29 -15.72
CA VAL A 465 16.39 20.48 -17.13
C VAL A 465 17.49 20.04 -18.11
N THR A 466 18.76 20.23 -17.76
CA THR A 466 19.90 19.80 -18.61
C THR A 466 19.90 18.30 -18.86
N ASP A 467 19.59 17.51 -17.83
CA ASP A 467 19.62 16.06 -17.88
C ASP A 467 18.31 15.51 -18.42
N ALA A 468 17.19 16.14 -18.05
CA ALA A 468 15.86 15.82 -18.56
C ALA A 468 15.78 15.94 -20.09
N LEU A 469 16.36 16.99 -20.67
CA LEU A 469 16.26 17.29 -22.10
C LEU A 469 17.46 16.81 -22.93
N GLU A 470 18.32 15.96 -22.35
CA GLU A 470 19.57 15.46 -22.95
C GLU A 470 19.35 14.86 -24.35
N SER A 471 18.25 14.14 -24.59
CA SER A 471 18.01 13.48 -25.88
C SER A 471 17.73 14.49 -27.02
N ILE A 472 17.22 15.68 -26.68
CA ILE A 472 16.80 16.74 -27.62
C ILE A 472 17.70 17.98 -27.55
N LYS A 473 18.76 17.96 -26.74
CA LYS A 473 19.73 19.06 -26.64
C LYS A 473 20.52 19.25 -27.94
N GLU A 474 20.90 20.49 -28.22
CA GLU A 474 21.81 20.84 -29.32
C GLU A 474 23.22 20.25 -29.08
N GLY A 475 23.84 19.63 -30.11
CA GLY A 475 25.26 19.27 -30.07
C GLY A 475 25.65 17.78 -30.03
N ASN A 476 25.07 16.94 -30.89
CA ASN A 476 25.62 15.60 -31.19
C ASN A 476 25.69 15.35 -32.72
N GLY A 477 26.46 16.19 -33.44
CA GLY A 477 26.75 16.01 -34.87
C GLY A 477 25.69 16.50 -35.88
N GLY A 478 24.64 17.19 -35.44
CA GLY A 478 23.59 17.78 -36.29
C GLY A 478 22.64 18.68 -35.48
N THR A 479 21.86 19.53 -36.16
CA THR A 479 20.98 20.59 -35.62
C THR A 479 19.82 20.04 -34.76
N LYS A 480 20.07 19.67 -33.51
CA LYS A 480 19.07 19.50 -32.45
C LYS A 480 18.85 20.84 -31.75
N GLY A 481 17.65 21.17 -31.26
CA GLY A 481 17.36 22.58 -30.97
C GLY A 481 16.15 22.89 -30.11
N VAL A 482 16.04 22.34 -28.91
CA VAL A 482 15.23 23.02 -27.89
C VAL A 482 15.80 24.43 -27.65
N ALA A 483 14.96 25.45 -27.81
CA ALA A 483 15.35 26.85 -27.66
C ALA A 483 14.79 27.47 -26.37
N ILE A 484 13.60 27.05 -25.96
CA ILE A 484 12.89 27.58 -24.80
C ILE A 484 12.17 26.42 -24.13
N ILE A 485 12.19 26.38 -22.80
CA ILE A 485 11.30 25.56 -21.99
C ILE A 485 10.56 26.44 -20.99
N VAL A 486 9.30 26.13 -20.75
CA VAL A 486 8.43 26.84 -19.81
C VAL A 486 7.69 25.82 -18.95
N SER A 487 7.85 25.97 -17.63
CA SER A 487 6.94 25.42 -16.65
C SER A 487 5.76 26.39 -16.44
N PRO A 488 4.54 26.01 -16.83
CA PRO A 488 3.41 26.93 -16.84
C PRO A 488 2.91 27.27 -15.43
N SER A 489 2.40 28.49 -15.25
CA SER A 489 1.77 28.91 -14.00
C SER A 489 0.32 28.42 -13.91
N VAL A 490 0.12 27.16 -13.50
CA VAL A 490 -1.19 26.59 -13.16
C VAL A 490 -1.19 26.01 -11.75
N PRO A 491 -2.33 25.96 -11.04
CA PRO A 491 -2.39 25.47 -9.65
C PRO A 491 -1.70 24.12 -9.43
N GLY A 492 -1.96 23.14 -10.31
CA GLY A 492 -1.37 21.81 -10.20
C GLY A 492 0.09 21.66 -10.58
N GLN A 493 0.75 22.73 -11.04
CA GLN A 493 2.17 22.68 -11.38
C GLN A 493 3.01 22.86 -10.10
N TYR A 494 4.08 22.07 -9.94
CA TYR A 494 4.98 22.20 -8.79
C TYR A 494 5.57 23.62 -8.64
N GLU A 495 6.18 24.13 -9.72
CA GLU A 495 6.74 25.49 -9.75
C GLU A 495 6.67 26.09 -11.16
N ALA A 496 6.35 27.38 -11.27
CA ALA A 496 6.32 28.10 -12.54
C ALA A 496 7.65 28.80 -12.84
N TRP A 497 8.22 28.56 -14.02
CA TRP A 497 9.49 29.15 -14.44
C TRP A 497 9.64 29.08 -15.97
N SER A 498 10.63 29.79 -16.51
CA SER A 498 11.00 29.68 -17.92
C SER A 498 12.51 29.75 -18.08
N ALA A 499 13.07 28.91 -18.95
CA ALA A 499 14.49 28.92 -19.27
C ALA A 499 14.69 29.03 -20.79
N SER A 500 15.68 29.81 -21.19
CA SER A 500 16.08 29.96 -22.60
C SER A 500 17.43 29.28 -22.82
N VAL A 501 17.49 28.42 -23.83
CA VAL A 501 18.73 27.78 -24.29
C VAL A 501 19.40 28.71 -25.31
N THR A 502 19.80 29.90 -24.86
CA THR A 502 20.42 30.89 -25.75
C THR A 502 21.90 30.55 -25.95
N SER A 503 22.27 30.22 -27.20
CA SER A 503 23.64 30.08 -27.75
C SER A 503 24.29 28.69 -27.82
N GLY A 504 23.52 27.60 -27.95
CA GLY A 504 24.10 26.26 -28.20
C GLY A 504 24.95 25.72 -27.05
N PHE A 505 24.82 26.32 -25.87
CA PHE A 505 25.42 25.86 -24.64
C PHE A 505 24.32 25.81 -23.58
N TRP A 506 23.94 24.60 -23.20
CA TRP A 506 23.23 24.35 -21.96
C TRP A 506 24.19 24.71 -20.82
N ASP A 507 24.09 25.92 -20.29
CA ASP A 507 24.90 26.37 -19.15
C ASP A 507 24.27 25.81 -17.85
N PRO A 508 24.88 24.79 -17.21
CA PRO A 508 24.32 24.19 -15.99
C PRO A 508 24.26 25.20 -14.84
N LEU A 509 25.05 26.28 -14.90
CA LEU A 509 25.05 27.34 -13.89
C LEU A 509 23.89 28.33 -14.06
N LYS A 510 23.18 28.31 -15.20
CA LYS A 510 22.04 29.20 -15.49
C LYS A 510 20.70 28.49 -15.56
N ASN A 511 20.69 27.19 -15.79
CA ASN A 511 19.49 26.38 -15.89
C ASN A 511 19.42 25.40 -14.71
N THR A 512 19.38 25.93 -13.49
CA THR A 512 19.28 25.19 -12.23
C THR A 512 17.84 24.78 -11.90
N GLN A 513 16.93 24.88 -12.87
CA GLN A 513 15.53 24.53 -12.68
C GLN A 513 15.37 23.02 -12.84
N ASP A 514 14.43 22.47 -12.08
CA ASP A 514 14.09 21.06 -12.12
C ASP A 514 12.74 20.85 -12.82
N MET A 515 12.67 19.75 -13.55
CA MET A 515 11.43 19.18 -14.04
C MET A 515 10.99 18.09 -13.05
N ALA A 516 9.74 18.15 -12.64
CA ALA A 516 9.10 17.28 -11.69
C ALA A 516 8.34 16.15 -12.39
N THR A 517 8.31 14.97 -11.78
CA THR A 517 7.48 13.85 -12.21
C THR A 517 6.00 14.17 -12.03
N GLY A 518 5.18 13.74 -13.00
CA GLY A 518 3.75 14.06 -13.05
C GLY A 518 3.42 15.39 -13.72
N ASP A 519 4.37 16.33 -13.80
CA ASP A 519 4.18 17.64 -14.42
C ASP A 519 4.39 17.62 -15.94
N ALA A 520 3.85 18.65 -16.62
CA ALA A 520 4.07 18.90 -18.04
C ALA A 520 4.68 20.29 -18.31
N TYR A 521 5.45 20.40 -19.39
CA TYR A 521 6.28 21.53 -19.76
C TYR A 521 6.12 21.86 -21.23
N TRP A 522 6.08 23.16 -21.53
CA TRP A 522 6.13 23.64 -22.91
C TRP A 522 7.56 23.71 -23.39
N VAL A 523 7.84 23.09 -24.53
CA VAL A 523 9.16 23.13 -25.16
C VAL A 523 9.05 23.66 -26.57
N PHE A 524 9.79 24.73 -26.87
CA PHE A 524 9.92 25.24 -28.22
C PHE A 524 11.14 24.63 -28.91
N MET A 525 10.87 23.91 -30.00
CA MET A 525 11.86 23.20 -30.80
C MET A 525 12.17 23.97 -32.09
N ALA A 526 13.41 24.39 -32.29
CA ALA A 526 13.90 24.95 -33.55
C ALA A 526 13.88 23.91 -34.68
N ASN A 527 14.17 22.64 -34.38
CA ASN A 527 14.13 21.52 -35.32
C ASN A 527 13.43 20.32 -34.69
N PRO A 528 12.71 19.49 -35.48
CA PRO A 528 12.12 18.25 -34.98
C PRO A 528 13.18 17.32 -34.36
N ALA A 529 12.79 16.57 -33.32
CA ALA A 529 13.66 15.61 -32.64
C ALA A 529 12.82 14.51 -31.97
N THR A 530 13.49 13.55 -31.34
CA THR A 530 12.84 12.54 -30.50
C THR A 530 13.21 12.79 -29.04
N TYR A 531 12.18 13.06 -28.23
CA TYR A 531 12.32 13.13 -26.79
C TYR A 531 12.24 11.72 -26.22
N ALA A 532 13.30 11.29 -25.52
CA ALA A 532 13.42 9.95 -24.98
C ALA A 532 13.90 10.04 -23.54
N GLY A 533 13.20 9.33 -22.65
CA GLY A 533 13.66 9.13 -21.28
C GLY A 533 14.76 8.09 -21.23
N PHE A 534 15.83 8.36 -20.49
CA PHE A 534 16.79 7.37 -20.04
C PHE A 534 16.86 7.45 -18.53
N GLU A 535 16.14 6.59 -17.82
CA GLU A 535 16.26 6.58 -16.36
C GLU A 535 15.72 5.33 -15.70
N ILE A 536 16.01 4.17 -16.26
CA ILE A 536 15.78 2.93 -15.54
C ILE A 536 17.10 2.23 -15.38
N THR A 537 17.71 2.45 -14.22
CA THR A 537 18.44 1.40 -13.52
C THR A 537 17.60 0.13 -13.70
N PRO A 538 18.16 -0.99 -14.19
CA PRO A 538 17.36 -2.19 -14.40
C PRO A 538 16.55 -2.47 -13.13
N PHE A 539 15.22 -2.49 -13.25
CA PHE A 539 14.33 -2.90 -12.16
C PHE A 539 14.72 -4.34 -11.79
N TYR A 540 15.63 -4.47 -10.83
CA TYR A 540 16.03 -5.73 -10.24
C TYR A 540 15.00 -6.05 -9.17
N PHE A 541 14.11 -6.99 -9.46
CA PHE A 541 13.53 -7.77 -8.38
C PHE A 541 14.57 -8.80 -7.97
N PRO A 542 14.94 -8.90 -6.68
CA PRO A 542 15.57 -10.10 -6.20
C PRO A 542 14.56 -11.23 -6.41
N ALA A 543 14.88 -12.16 -7.33
CA ALA A 543 14.14 -13.40 -7.51
C ALA A 543 14.23 -14.32 -6.26
N GLU A 544 14.77 -13.83 -5.15
CA GLU A 544 15.31 -14.66 -4.05
C GLU A 544 14.51 -14.59 -2.74
N THR A 545 13.48 -13.75 -2.60
CA THR A 545 12.73 -13.63 -1.32
C THR A 545 11.21 -13.55 -1.47
N ILE A 546 10.66 -14.04 -2.58
CA ILE A 546 9.34 -14.69 -2.46
C ILE A 546 9.67 -16.07 -1.91
N HIS A 547 9.16 -16.41 -0.73
CA HIS A 547 9.26 -17.77 -0.20
C HIS A 547 8.47 -18.70 -1.14
N THR A 548 9.10 -19.10 -2.24
CA THR A 548 8.63 -20.12 -3.16
C THR A 548 8.78 -21.44 -2.41
N VAL A 549 7.74 -21.79 -1.66
CA VAL A 549 7.59 -23.16 -1.19
C VAL A 549 7.33 -23.98 -2.45
N HIS A 550 8.35 -24.69 -2.91
CA HIS A 550 8.20 -25.66 -3.98
C HIS A 550 7.13 -26.67 -3.55
N ALA A 551 6.01 -26.68 -4.28
CA ALA A 551 4.94 -27.66 -4.15
C ALA A 551 5.42 -29.10 -4.40
#